data_AF-A0A6B3MDG5-F1
#
_entry.id   AF-A0A6B3MDG5-F1
#
_cell.length_a   1.000
_cell.length_b   1.000
_cell.length_c   1.000
_cell.angle_alpha   90.00
_cell.angle_beta   90.00
_cell.angle_gamma   90.00
#
_symmetry.space_group_name_H-M   'P 1'
#
loop_
_entity.id
_entity.type
_entity.pdbx_description
1 polymer ?
#
loop_
_entity_poly.entity_id
_entity_poly.type
_entity_poly.pdbx_seq_one_letter_code
_entity_poly.pdbx_strand_id
1 'polypeptide(L)' 'MKVKGIIRGKNIELLEALPVPDGLEIFIEIPDNLSFEQEGKWEQLQAIIGAWKDNEEIE' A
#
# COMPACT_ATOMS: atom_id res chain seq x y z
N MET A 1 -20.16 2.73 12.62
CA MET A 1 -20.61 2.69 11.20
C MET A 1 -19.52 2.03 10.39
N LYS A 2 -19.84 1.24 9.35
CA LYS A 2 -18.82 0.63 8.46
C LYS A 2 -18.92 1.30 7.10
N VAL A 3 -17.81 1.87 6.65
CA VAL A 3 -17.71 2.62 5.39
C VAL A 3 -16.66 1.94 4.53
N LYS A 4 -16.92 1.83 3.23
CA LYS A 4 -15.94 1.29 2.29
C LYS A 4 -15.09 2.43 1.73
N GLY A 5 -13.79 2.18 1.70
CA GLY A 5 -12.82 3.06 1.06
C GLY A 5 -11.68 2.25 0.46
N ILE A 6 -10.85 2.92 -0.31
CA ILE A 6 -9.62 2.38 -0.89
C ILE A 6 -8.43 3.22 -0.41
N ILE A 7 -7.29 2.57 -0.21
CA ILE A 7 -6.04 3.27 0.11
C ILE A 7 -5.39 3.69 -1.20
N ARG A 8 -5.09 4.99 -1.35
CA ARG A 8 -4.30 5.54 -2.45
C ARG A 8 -3.17 6.40 -1.90
N GLY A 9 -1.94 5.87 -1.97
CA GLY A 9 -0.77 6.50 -1.38
C GLY A 9 -0.92 6.65 0.13
N LYS A 10 -0.97 7.89 0.62
CA LYS A 10 -1.13 8.23 2.04
C LYS A 10 -2.57 8.60 2.43
N ASN A 11 -3.51 8.52 1.49
CA ASN A 11 -4.90 8.92 1.70
C ASN A 11 -5.82 7.70 1.66
N ILE A 12 -6.89 7.76 2.46
CA ILE A 12 -8.02 6.84 2.38
C ILE A 12 -9.13 7.55 1.60
N GLU A 13 -9.43 7.06 0.41
CA GLU A 13 -10.53 7.57 -0.41
C GLU A 13 -11.80 6.80 -0.09
N LEU A 14 -12.83 7.50 0.38
CA LEU A 14 -14.13 6.91 0.65
C LEU A 14 -14.92 6.77 -0.66
N LEU A 15 -15.59 5.63 -0.83
CA LEU A 15 -16.42 5.38 -2.02
C LEU A 15 -17.81 6.03 -1.92
N GLU A 16 -18.18 6.49 -0.73
CA GLU A 16 -19.49 7.06 -0.40
C GLU A 16 -19.29 8.32 0.43
N ALA A 17 -20.18 9.31 0.24
CA ALA A 17 -20.19 10.50 1.05
C ALA A 17 -20.68 10.17 2.46
N LEU A 18 -19.93 10.61 3.47
CA LEU A 18 -20.36 10.47 4.85
C LEU A 18 -21.17 11.68 5.28
N PRO A 19 -22.33 11.49 5.93
CA PRO A 19 -23.11 12.58 6.50
C PRO A 19 -22.48 13.04 7.82
N VAL A 20 -21.18 13.38 7.79
CA VAL A 20 -20.43 13.88 8.94
C VAL A 20 -20.07 15.35 8.71
N PRO A 21 -20.11 16.19 9.75
CA PRO A 21 -19.74 17.58 9.62
C PRO A 21 -18.24 17.75 9.36
N ASP A 22 -17.90 18.82 8.64
CA ASP A 22 -16.50 19.21 8.41
C ASP A 22 -15.78 19.47 9.74
N GLY A 23 -14.53 19.01 9.84
CA GLY A 23 -13.70 19.15 11.04
C GLY A 23 -13.93 18.09 12.12
N LEU A 24 -14.78 17.08 11.88
CA LEU A 24 -14.93 15.95 12.77
C LEU A 24 -13.69 15.05 12.74
N GLU A 25 -13.04 14.88 13.89
CA GLU A 25 -11.98 13.89 14.06
C GLU A 25 -12.56 12.47 14.07
N ILE A 26 -11.96 11.57 13.30
CA ILE A 26 -12.35 10.16 13.24
C ILE A 26 -11.17 9.26 13.56
N PHE A 27 -11.45 8.19 14.30
CA PHE A 27 -10.50 7.13 14.60
C PHE A 27 -10.68 6.00 13.59
N ILE A 28 -9.57 5.53 13.03
CA ILE A 28 -9.54 4.40 12.10
C ILE A 28 -8.71 3.30 12.75
N GLU A 29 -9.35 2.17 13.03
CA GLU A 29 -8.68 0.98 13.53
C GLU A 29 -8.28 0.10 12.34
N ILE A 30 -6.97 -0.12 12.20
CA ILE A 30 -6.41 -1.01 11.18
C ILE A 30 -5.90 -2.24 11.92
N PRO A 31 -6.42 -3.44 11.65
CA PRO A 31 -5.96 -4.64 12.36
C PRO A 31 -4.53 -4.99 11.95
N ASP A 32 -3.69 -5.33 12.92
CA ASP A 32 -2.25 -5.54 12.76
C ASP A 32 -1.90 -6.68 11.78
N ASN A 33 -2.84 -7.59 11.55
CA ASN A 33 -2.70 -8.70 10.61
C ASN A 33 -2.75 -8.28 9.13
N LEU A 34 -2.99 -7.00 8.84
CA LEU A 34 -2.93 -6.43 7.48
C LEU A 34 -1.56 -5.83 7.16
N SER A 35 -0.53 -6.11 7.97
CA SER A 35 0.86 -5.80 7.64
C SER A 35 1.22 -6.46 6.31
N PHE A 36 1.04 -5.72 5.22
CA PHE A 36 1.52 -6.13 3.91
C PHE A 36 3.02 -6.30 4.04
N GLU A 37 3.50 -7.53 3.84
CA GLU A 37 4.90 -7.90 3.62
C GLU A 37 5.48 -7.02 2.50
N GLN A 38 5.90 -5.81 2.85
CA GLN A 38 6.60 -4.93 1.92
C GLN A 38 8.02 -5.48 1.69
N GLU A 39 8.54 -6.24 2.65
CA GLU A 39 9.83 -6.95 2.58
C GLU A 39 9.84 -7.99 1.43
N GLY A 40 8.82 -8.86 1.35
CA GLY A 40 8.76 -9.93 0.35
C GLY A 40 8.79 -9.45 -1.10
N LYS A 41 8.21 -8.28 -1.40
CA LYS A 41 8.23 -7.70 -2.75
C LYS A 41 9.56 -7.03 -3.09
N TRP A 42 10.23 -6.45 -2.10
CA TRP A 42 11.54 -5.81 -2.31
C TRP A 42 12.63 -6.84 -2.58
N GLU A 43 12.60 -7.97 -1.88
CA GLU A 43 13.53 -9.10 -2.08
C GLU A 43 13.36 -9.72 -3.48
N GLN A 44 12.11 -9.88 -3.95
CA GLN A 44 11.83 -10.33 -5.31
C GLN A 44 12.33 -9.34 -6.37
N LEU A 45 12.17 -8.03 -6.14
CA LEU A 45 12.68 -7.00 -7.04
C LEU A 45 14.21 -6.94 -7.05
N GLN A 46 14.87 -7.13 -5.90
CA GLN A 46 16.33 -7.23 -5.80
C GLN A 46 16.87 -8.46 -6.54
N ALA A 47 16.20 -9.61 -6.45
CA ALA A 47 16.57 -10.81 -7.20
C ALA A 47 16.44 -10.61 -8.71
N ILE A 48 15.39 -9.91 -9.16
CA ILE A 48 15.24 -9.54 -10.58
C ILE A 48 16.39 -8.62 -10.98
N ILE A 49 16.63 -7.51 -10.26
CA ILE A 49 17.68 -6.52 -10.59
C ILE A 49 19.08 -7.14 -10.60
N GLY A 50 19.38 -8.06 -9.68
CA GLY A 50 20.65 -8.81 -9.64
C GLY A 50 20.88 -9.63 -10.91
N ALA A 51 19.84 -10.25 -11.46
CA ALA A 51 19.92 -11.06 -12.68
C ALA A 51 20.25 -10.25 -13.95
N TRP A 52 20.03 -8.93 -13.97
CA TRP A 52 20.43 -8.07 -15.09
C TRP A 52 21.88 -7.57 -14.96
N LYS A 53 22.49 -7.67 -13.77
CA LYS A 53 23.87 -7.24 -13.52
C LYS A 53 24.91 -8.26 -13.99
N ASP A 54 24.53 -9.53 -14.05
CA ASP A 54 25.40 -10.63 -14.52
C ASP A 54 25.29 -10.87 -16.04
N ASN A 55 24.55 -10.03 -16.78
CA ASN A 55 24.43 -10.12 -18.24
C ASN A 55 25.28 -9.06 -18.96
N GLU A 56 26.51 -8.85 -18.49
CA GLU A 56 27.59 -8.28 -19.30
C GLU A 56 28.21 -9.39 -20.14
N GLU A 57 27.57 -9.75 -21.25
CA GLU A 57 28.27 -10.23 -22.45
C GLU A 57 27.31 -10.14 -23.65
N ILE A 58 27.34 -8.97 -24.29
CA ILE A 58 26.96 -8.85 -25.70
C ILE A 58 28.28 -8.56 -26.42
N GLU A 59 28.86 -9.60 -27.05
CA GLU A 59 29.91 -9.48 -28.06
C GLU A 59 29.41 -8.70 -29.29
#